data_AF-A0A1Y3B3A2-F1
#
_entry.id   AF-A0A1Y3B3A2-F1
#
_cell.length_a   1.000
_cell.length_b   1.000
_cell.length_c   1.000
_cell.angle_alpha   90.00
_cell.angle_beta   90.00
_cell.angle_gamma   90.00
#
_symmetry.space_group_name_H-M   'P 1'
#
loop_
_entity.id
_entity.type
_entity.pdbx_description
1 polymer ?
#
loop_
_entity_poly.entity_id
_entity_poly.type
_entity_poly.pdbx_seq_one_letter_code
_entity_poly.pdbx_strand_id
1 'polypeptide(L)'
;MESSQTTMAQASVNNQTNEISRMLNKLRALVPGISPEQKMSKLEIMQHVIDYINDLETVLDQQGQSNGPGGQEEANKSKETLLQLRQLVN
;
A
#
# COMPACT_ATOMS: atom_id res chain seq x y z
N MET A 1 3.51 46.93 14.03
CA MET A 1 2.97 45.68 14.61
C MET A 1 2.81 44.56 13.58
N GLU A 2 2.90 44.82 12.26
CA GLU A 2 2.79 43.79 11.21
C GLU A 2 4.01 42.87 11.06
N SER A 3 5.21 43.32 11.43
CA SER A 3 6.46 42.55 11.27
C SER A 3 6.53 41.27 12.14
N SER A 4 5.81 41.22 13.26
CA SER A 4 5.81 40.07 14.16
C SER A 4 4.85 38.95 13.73
N GLN A 5 3.81 39.26 12.93
CA GLN A 5 2.86 38.26 12.43
C GLN A 5 3.44 37.43 11.28
N THR A 6 4.25 38.06 10.41
CA THR A 6 4.92 37.38 9.29
C THR A 6 5.88 36.29 9.77
N THR A 7 6.54 36.50 10.92
CA THR A 7 7.54 35.58 11.47
C THR A 7 6.89 34.28 12.02
N MET A 8 5.72 34.36 12.64
CA MET A 8 5.01 33.19 13.17
C MET A 8 4.40 32.31 12.08
N ALA A 9 3.84 32.91 11.02
CA ALA A 9 3.34 32.16 9.87
C ALA A 9 4.46 31.44 9.11
N GLN A 10 5.61 32.08 8.93
CA GLN A 10 6.78 31.47 8.28
C GLN A 10 7.37 30.30 9.08
N ALA A 11 7.41 30.39 10.41
CA ALA A 11 7.88 29.29 11.26
C ALA A 11 6.99 28.03 11.15
N SER A 12 5.67 28.22 11.04
CA SER A 12 4.71 27.13 10.84
C SER A 12 4.90 26.43 9.49
N VAL A 13 5.03 27.21 8.41
CA VAL A 13 5.28 26.69 7.05
C VAL A 13 6.63 25.97 6.95
N ASN A 14 7.67 26.50 7.61
CA ASN A 14 8.97 25.82 7.68
C ASN A 14 8.87 24.47 8.40
N ASN A 15 8.08 24.39 9.47
CA ASN A 15 7.86 23.13 10.18
C ASN A 15 7.13 22.10 9.30
N GLN A 16 6.08 22.52 8.59
CA GLN A 16 5.38 21.67 7.61
C GLN A 16 6.32 21.20 6.49
N THR A 17 7.21 22.08 6.01
CA THR A 17 8.20 21.74 4.98
C THR A 17 9.22 20.72 5.49
N ASN A 18 9.63 20.82 6.76
CA ASN A 18 10.52 19.86 7.40
C ASN A 18 9.86 18.48 7.55
N GLU A 19 8.60 18.43 7.98
CA GLU A 19 7.82 17.20 8.09
C GLU A 19 7.66 16.50 6.73
N ILE A 20 7.31 17.26 5.69
CA ILE A 20 7.21 16.74 4.31
C ILE A 20 8.56 16.17 3.86
N SER A 21 9.66 16.87 4.13
CA SER A 21 11.00 16.42 3.74
C SER A 21 11.40 15.12 4.47
N ARG A 22 11.05 14.99 5.75
CA ARG A 22 11.26 13.75 6.52
C ARG A 22 10.45 12.59 5.95
N MET A 23 9.19 12.82 5.61
CA MET A 23 8.33 11.79 5.02
C MET A 23 8.85 11.34 3.64
N LEU A 24 9.30 12.29 2.80
CA LEU A 24 9.93 11.96 1.51
C LEU A 24 11.19 11.11 1.69
N ASN A 25 12.06 11.45 2.66
CA ASN A 25 13.24 10.63 2.95
C ASN A 25 12.89 9.22 3.42
N LYS A 26 11.82 9.08 4.21
CA LYS A 26 11.33 7.76 4.63
C LYS A 26 10.82 6.95 3.43
N LEU A 27 10.12 7.58 2.48
CA LEU A 27 9.69 6.91 1.24
C LEU A 27 10.90 6.45 0.42
N ARG A 28 11.95 7.29 0.28
CA ARG A 28 13.19 6.91 -0.43
C ARG A 28 13.88 5.69 0.17
N ALA A 29 13.80 5.49 1.49
CA ALA A 29 14.40 4.35 2.16
C ALA A 29 13.59 3.04 2.01
N LEU A 30 12.28 3.14 1.74
CA LEU A 30 11.36 2.00 1.67
C LEU A 30 11.09 1.52 0.25
N VAL A 31 11.20 2.41 -0.74
CA VAL A 31 10.89 2.09 -2.14
C VAL A 31 12.16 1.68 -2.90
N PRO A 32 12.23 0.46 -3.43
CA PRO A 32 13.33 0.02 -4.29
C PRO A 32 13.49 0.92 -5.52
N GLY A 33 14.72 1.14 -5.96
CA GLY A 33 15.01 1.95 -7.15
C GLY A 33 15.07 3.47 -6.91
N ILE A 34 14.64 3.96 -5.75
CA ILE A 34 14.86 5.37 -5.37
C ILE A 34 16.19 5.52 -4.63
N SER A 35 17.24 5.95 -5.33
CA SER A 35 18.52 6.27 -4.69
C SER A 35 18.40 7.51 -3.79
N PRO A 36 18.87 7.48 -2.54
CA PRO A 36 18.78 8.62 -1.62
C PRO A 36 19.60 9.83 -2.10
N GLU A 37 20.69 9.58 -2.84
CA GLU A 37 21.55 10.62 -3.43
C GLU A 37 21.00 11.19 -4.75
N GLN A 38 19.98 10.57 -5.34
CA GLN A 38 19.41 11.01 -6.61
C GLN A 38 18.44 12.18 -6.39
N LYS A 39 18.63 13.24 -7.19
CA LYS A 39 17.72 14.39 -7.21
C LYS A 39 16.44 14.02 -7.96
N MET A 40 15.44 13.57 -7.22
CA MET A 40 14.06 13.38 -7.72
C MET A 40 13.13 14.45 -7.14
N SER A 41 12.22 14.93 -7.98
CA SER A 41 11.10 15.79 -7.59
C SER A 41 10.10 15.05 -6.70
N LYS A 42 9.25 15.81 -5.99
CA LYS A 42 8.18 15.22 -5.17
C LYS A 42 7.25 14.33 -6.00
N LEU A 43 6.96 14.72 -7.24
CA LEU A 43 6.11 13.96 -8.14
C LEU A 43 6.75 12.63 -8.52
N GLU A 44 8.02 12.62 -8.92
CA GLU A 44 8.74 11.39 -9.28
C GLU A 44 8.78 10.38 -8.12
N ILE A 45 9.01 10.88 -6.89
CA ILE A 45 8.95 10.03 -5.69
C ILE A 45 7.55 9.42 -5.52
N MET A 46 6.50 10.22 -5.69
CA MET A 46 5.12 9.73 -5.55
C MET A 46 4.79 8.68 -6.61
N GLN A 47 5.26 8.85 -7.85
CA GLN A 47 5.06 7.85 -8.91
C GLN A 47 5.77 6.53 -8.58
N HIS A 48 7.04 6.55 -8.16
CA HIS A 48 7.72 5.32 -7.75
C HIS A 48 7.04 4.62 -6.57
N VAL A 49 6.49 5.39 -5.63
CA VAL A 49 5.72 4.82 -4.50
C VAL A 49 4.46 4.12 -4.99
N ILE A 50 3.73 4.73 -5.93
CA ILE A 50 2.53 4.13 -6.53
C ILE A 50 2.89 2.83 -7.25
N ASP A 51 3.92 2.85 -8.09
CA ASP A 51 4.36 1.68 -8.85
C ASP A 51 4.74 0.53 -7.91
N TYR A 52 5.52 0.83 -6.86
CA TYR A 52 5.94 -0.18 -5.89
C TYR A 52 4.78 -0.77 -5.09
N ILE A 53 3.78 0.04 -4.71
CA ILE A 53 2.57 -0.47 -4.05
C ILE A 53 1.81 -1.42 -4.98
N ASN A 54 1.60 -1.02 -6.24
CA ASN A 54 0.90 -1.86 -7.21
C ASN A 54 1.63 -3.19 -7.47
N ASP A 55 2.97 -3.16 -7.55
CA ASP A 55 3.78 -4.36 -7.70
C ASP A 55 3.65 -5.29 -6.48
N LEU A 56 3.72 -4.74 -5.27
CA LEU A 56 3.52 -5.50 -4.04
C LEU A 56 2.12 -6.11 -3.95
N GLU A 57 1.08 -5.35 -4.28
CA GLU A 57 -0.30 -5.85 -4.32
C GLU A 57 -0.45 -7.01 -5.31
N THR A 58 0.15 -6.89 -6.50
CA THR A 58 0.14 -7.96 -7.52
C THR A 58 0.86 -9.22 -7.03
N VAL A 59 2.02 -9.08 -6.39
CA VAL A 59 2.76 -10.22 -5.83
C VAL A 59 1.97 -10.89 -4.70
N LEU A 60 1.35 -10.11 -3.82
CA LEU A 60 0.55 -10.63 -2.71
C LEU A 60 -0.72 -11.34 -3.19
N ASP A 61 -1.40 -10.83 -4.22
CA ASP A 61 -2.59 -11.49 -4.79
C ASP A 61 -2.22 -12.85 -5.41
N GLN A 62 -1.13 -12.90 -6.18
CA GLN A 62 -0.59 -14.14 -6.74
C GLN A 62 -0.22 -15.14 -5.64
N GLN A 63 0.39 -14.67 -4.54
CA GLN A 63 0.71 -15.51 -3.40
C GLN A 63 -0.54 -16.00 -2.65
N GLY A 64 -1.56 -15.14 -2.50
CA GLY A 64 -2.84 -15.47 -1.89
C GLY A 64 -3.63 -16.52 -2.70
N GLN A 65 -3.54 -16.48 -4.02
CA GLN A 65 -4.08 -17.54 -4.88
C GLN A 65 -3.25 -18.83 -4.83
N SER A 66 -1.96 -18.73 -4.48
CA SER A 66 -1.07 -19.88 -4.31
C SER A 66 -1.17 -20.57 -2.94
N ASN A 67 -2.05 -20.10 -2.04
CA ASN A 67 -2.50 -20.86 -0.86
C ASN A 67 -3.37 -22.07 -1.27
N GLY A 68 -2.74 -23.02 -1.97
CA GLY A 68 -3.04 -24.45 -2.00
C GLY A 68 -4.37 -24.90 -2.63
N PRO A 69 -4.38 -25.99 -3.41
CA PRO A 69 -5.61 -26.70 -3.82
C PRO A 69 -6.44 -27.29 -2.65
N GLY A 70 -6.06 -27.06 -1.38
CA GLY A 70 -6.72 -27.61 -0.20
C GLY A 70 -8.06 -26.94 0.18
N GLY A 71 -8.35 -25.73 -0.30
CA GLY A 71 -9.64 -25.07 -0.06
C GLY A 71 -10.79 -25.58 -0.95
N GLN A 72 -10.46 -26.27 -2.04
CA GLN A 72 -11.47 -26.76 -2.99
C GLN A 72 -12.07 -28.10 -2.55
N GLU A 73 -11.32 -28.97 -1.89
CA GLU A 73 -11.81 -30.29 -1.50
C GLU A 73 -12.88 -30.22 -0.40
N GLU A 74 -12.71 -29.34 0.59
CA GLU A 74 -13.73 -29.08 1.62
C GLU A 74 -14.98 -28.39 1.03
N ALA A 75 -14.79 -27.44 0.13
CA ALA A 75 -15.87 -26.77 -0.59
C ALA A 75 -16.63 -27.74 -1.52
N ASN A 76 -15.96 -28.75 -2.08
CA ASN A 76 -16.59 -29.78 -2.91
C ASN A 76 -17.34 -30.81 -2.06
N LYS A 77 -16.78 -31.21 -0.91
CA LYS A 77 -17.43 -32.12 0.04
C LYS A 77 -18.71 -31.54 0.65
N SER A 78 -18.68 -30.24 0.97
CA SER A 78 -19.87 -29.52 1.45
C SER A 78 -20.96 -29.40 0.38
N LYS A 79 -20.60 -29.15 -0.88
CA LYS A 79 -21.54 -29.18 -2.02
C LYS A 79 -22.15 -30.57 -2.24
N GLU A 80 -21.35 -31.63 -2.13
CA GLU A 80 -21.82 -33.01 -2.25
C GLU A 80 -22.82 -33.37 -1.14
N THR A 81 -22.53 -32.95 0.10
CA THR A 81 -23.41 -33.16 1.25
C THR A 81 -24.77 -32.48 1.05
N LEU A 82 -24.79 -31.25 0.51
CA LEU A 82 -26.03 -30.54 0.19
C LEU A 82 -26.83 -31.23 -0.91
N LEU A 83 -26.16 -31.78 -1.92
CA LEU A 83 -26.83 -32.56 -2.98
C LEU A 83 -27.43 -33.86 -2.44
N GLN A 84 -26.74 -34.55 -1.52
CA GLN A 84 -27.26 -35.75 -0.86
C GLN A 84 -28.47 -35.44 0.03
N LEU A 85 -28.41 -34.37 0.82
CA LEU A 85 -29.54 -33.91 1.63
C LEU A 85 -30.77 -33.59 0.77
N ARG A 86 -30.58 -32.95 -0.39
CA ARG A 86 -31.67 -32.63 -1.32
C ARG A 86 -32.37 -33.89 -1.86
N GLN A 87 -31.66 -35.00 -1.99
CA GLN A 87 -32.21 -36.26 -2.48
C GLN A 87 -33.07 -36.99 -1.44
N LEU A 88 -32.88 -36.69 -0.15
CA LEU A 88 -33.65 -37.28 0.95
C LEU A 88 -34.99 -36.56 1.23
N VAL A 89 -35.24 -35.42 0.59
CA VAL A 89 -36.44 -34.60 0.81
C VAL A 89 -37.57 -34.91 -0.19
N ASN A 90 -37.44 -35.99 -0.97
CA ASN A 90 -38.50 -36.56 -1.82
C ASN A 90 -39.00 -37.89 -1.28
#